data_AF-A0A6P4EQW0-F1
#
_entry.id   AF-A0A6P4EQW0-F1
#
_cell.length_a   1.000
_cell.length_b   1.000
_cell.length_c   1.000
_cell.angle_alpha   90.00
_cell.angle_beta   90.00
_cell.angle_gamma   90.00
#
_symmetry.space_group_name_H-M   'P 1'
#
loop_
_entity.id
_entity.type
_entity.pdbx_description
1 polymer ?
#
loop_
_entity_poly.entity_id
_entity_poly.type
_entity_poly.pdbx_seq_one_letter_code
_entity_poly.pdbx_strand_id
1 'polypeptide(L)'
;MAEFLSTSSVSGTENREDEEVEPKFKYQRLANDLKNILNTDVVTSTAVHFKFLILGTFRGRVHLLDHQGNSVNSNLSNSERYTHQVAVNQIDVDPKGEYVATCSDDGKVNITGLFSCENNQNLSFGKFIKAVAVDPELRSRTRRFIVA
;
A
#
# COMPACT_ATOMS: atom_id res chain seq x y z
N MET A 1 74.81 -26.19 -24.98
CA MET A 1 74.03 -25.06 -24.44
C MET A 1 73.65 -24.17 -25.61
N ALA A 2 72.40 -23.71 -25.68
CA ALA A 2 71.92 -22.73 -26.64
C ALA A 2 70.83 -21.90 -25.94
N GLU A 3 70.84 -20.59 -26.17
CA GLU A 3 69.91 -19.64 -25.54
C GLU A 3 68.59 -19.55 -26.34
N PHE A 4 67.53 -19.04 -25.70
CA PHE A 4 66.26 -18.76 -26.38
C PHE A 4 65.67 -17.41 -25.96
N LEU A 5 65.74 -16.47 -26.90
CA LEU A 5 65.07 -15.17 -27.00
C LEU A 5 64.84 -14.97 -28.52
N SER A 6 63.70 -14.54 -29.04
CA SER A 6 62.37 -14.25 -28.48
C SER A 6 61.30 -14.70 -29.53
N THR A 7 60.02 -14.30 -29.62
CA THR A 7 59.27 -13.11 -29.16
C THR A 7 57.76 -13.41 -29.10
N SER A 8 56.95 -12.39 -28.79
CA SER A 8 55.49 -12.32 -28.71
C SER A 8 54.66 -12.82 -29.90
N SER A 9 53.49 -13.38 -29.60
CA SER A 9 52.23 -13.10 -30.33
C SER A 9 51.02 -13.28 -29.39
N VAL A 10 49.96 -12.49 -29.56
CA VAL A 10 48.75 -12.53 -28.72
C VAL A 10 47.77 -13.59 -29.24
N SER A 11 47.21 -14.39 -28.32
CA SER A 11 45.96 -15.12 -28.51
C SER A 11 44.93 -14.58 -27.52
N GLY A 12 43.81 -14.02 -28.01
CA GLY A 12 42.78 -13.43 -27.15
C GLY A 12 42.05 -14.49 -26.32
N THR A 13 41.72 -14.16 -25.08
CA THR A 13 40.65 -14.82 -24.33
C THR A 13 39.48 -13.83 -24.25
N GLU A 14 38.43 -14.13 -25.00
CA GLU A 14 37.18 -13.38 -25.03
C GLU A 14 36.44 -13.49 -23.68
N ASN A 15 35.44 -12.62 -23.49
CA ASN A 15 34.38 -12.69 -22.49
C ASN A 15 34.74 -13.32 -21.12
N ARG A 16 35.12 -12.45 -20.17
CA ARG A 16 34.55 -12.60 -18.82
C ARG A 16 33.31 -11.74 -18.78
N GLU A 17 32.17 -12.38 -18.99
CA GLU A 17 30.86 -11.77 -18.77
C GLU A 17 30.76 -11.38 -17.28
N ASP A 18 30.39 -10.13 -17.01
CA ASP A 18 29.95 -9.72 -15.68
C ASP A 18 28.59 -10.40 -15.45
N GLU A 19 28.60 -11.63 -14.91
CA GLU A 19 27.39 -12.36 -14.54
C GLU A 19 26.50 -11.47 -13.65
N GLU A 20 25.32 -11.08 -14.15
CA GLU A 20 24.40 -10.21 -13.40
C GLU A 20 23.85 -10.95 -12.17
N VAL A 21 24.56 -10.81 -11.05
CA VAL A 21 24.25 -11.51 -9.79
C VAL A 21 22.84 -11.16 -9.33
N GLU A 22 21.97 -12.16 -9.27
CA GLU A 22 20.56 -12.00 -8.91
C GLU A 22 20.40 -11.21 -7.59
N PRO A 23 19.59 -10.11 -7.59
CA PRO A 23 19.49 -9.22 -6.45
C PRO A 23 18.76 -9.90 -5.28
N LYS A 24 19.53 -10.33 -4.28
CA LYS A 24 19.04 -11.04 -3.09
C LYS A 24 17.90 -10.28 -2.40
N PHE A 25 16.72 -10.87 -2.40
CA PHE A 25 15.51 -10.32 -1.79
C PHE A 25 15.69 -10.09 -0.27
N LYS A 26 15.58 -8.83 0.16
CA LYS A 26 15.64 -8.44 1.57
C LYS A 26 14.23 -8.19 2.08
N TYR A 27 13.85 -8.87 3.16
CA TYR A 27 12.58 -8.66 3.85
C TYR A 27 12.79 -8.44 5.34
N GLN A 28 11.91 -7.65 5.94
CA GLN A 28 11.84 -7.42 7.38
C GLN A 28 10.38 -7.54 7.81
N ARG A 29 10.12 -8.22 8.92
CA ARG A 29 8.77 -8.28 9.50
C ARG A 29 8.48 -6.98 10.24
N LEU A 30 7.42 -6.28 9.83
CA LEU A 30 6.85 -5.14 10.54
C LEU A 30 6.47 -5.52 11.98
N ALA A 31 6.59 -4.57 12.89
CA ALA A 31 6.54 -4.81 14.34
C ALA A 31 5.50 -3.88 15.01
N ASN A 32 5.75 -3.50 16.26
CA ASN A 32 5.01 -2.47 16.99
C ASN A 32 3.48 -2.76 17.04
N ASP A 33 2.64 -1.74 16.87
CA ASP A 33 1.18 -1.86 17.04
C ASP A 33 0.52 -2.85 16.07
N LEU A 34 1.09 -3.03 14.87
CA LEU A 34 0.60 -4.03 13.91
C LEU A 34 0.54 -5.43 14.52
N LYS A 35 1.47 -5.79 15.40
CA LYS A 35 1.44 -7.06 16.13
C LYS A 35 0.17 -7.17 17.00
N ASN A 36 -0.26 -6.07 17.62
CA ASN A 36 -1.44 -6.02 18.48
C ASN A 36 -2.73 -6.04 17.64
N ILE A 37 -2.75 -5.34 16.50
CA ILE A 37 -3.85 -5.36 15.53
C ILE A 37 -4.07 -6.81 15.02
N LEU A 38 -3.01 -7.48 14.53
CA LEU A 38 -3.08 -8.86 14.02
C LEU A 38 -3.43 -9.91 15.09
N ASN A 39 -3.25 -9.61 16.37
CA ASN A 39 -3.69 -10.47 17.48
C ASN A 39 -5.16 -10.23 17.89
N THR A 40 -5.84 -9.21 17.36
CA THR A 40 -7.19 -8.79 17.80
C THR A 40 -8.22 -8.72 16.66
N ASP A 41 -7.77 -8.68 15.41
CA ASP A 41 -8.62 -8.63 14.22
C ASP A 41 -7.90 -9.22 13.00
N VAL A 42 -8.66 -9.61 11.97
CA VAL A 42 -8.15 -10.16 10.71
C VAL A 42 -8.08 -9.04 9.67
N VAL A 43 -6.92 -8.84 9.05
CA VAL A 43 -6.77 -7.90 7.93
C VAL A 43 -7.41 -8.50 6.67
N THR A 44 -8.31 -7.75 6.03
CA THR A 44 -9.08 -8.15 4.84
C THR A 44 -8.70 -7.38 3.58
N SER A 45 -8.16 -6.17 3.73
CA SER A 45 -7.70 -5.33 2.61
C SER A 45 -6.52 -4.46 3.02
N THR A 46 -5.70 -4.05 2.06
CA THR A 46 -4.52 -3.20 2.29
C THR A 46 -4.35 -2.19 1.16
N ALA A 47 -3.79 -1.03 1.49
CA ALA A 47 -3.29 -0.06 0.51
C ALA A 47 -1.91 0.46 0.95
N VAL A 48 -1.04 0.73 -0.01
CA VAL A 48 0.36 1.14 0.23
C VAL A 48 0.58 2.50 -0.42
N HIS A 49 1.01 3.47 0.37
CA HIS A 49 1.40 4.80 -0.09
C HIS A 49 2.89 5.03 0.25
N PHE A 50 3.59 5.91 -0.48
CA PHE A 50 5.01 6.14 -0.21
C PHE A 50 5.29 6.70 1.20
N LYS A 51 4.28 7.31 1.84
CA LYS A 51 4.36 7.86 3.20
C LYS A 51 3.97 6.86 4.32
N PHE A 52 3.11 5.88 4.04
CA PHE A 52 2.41 5.10 5.06
C PHE A 52 1.73 3.84 4.48
N LEU A 53 1.31 2.94 5.35
CA LEU A 53 0.51 1.76 5.04
C LEU A 53 -0.92 1.94 5.57
N ILE A 54 -1.92 1.38 4.89
CA ILE A 54 -3.32 1.37 5.36
C ILE A 54 -3.81 -0.08 5.37
N LEU A 55 -4.42 -0.53 6.48
CA LEU A 55 -4.98 -1.88 6.63
C LEU A 55 -6.47 -1.80 7.01
N GLY A 56 -7.32 -2.51 6.26
CA GLY A 56 -8.73 -2.72 6.57
C GLY A 56 -8.97 -4.06 7.23
N THR A 57 -9.89 -4.14 8.19
CA THR A 57 -10.14 -5.36 8.97
C THR A 57 -11.52 -5.98 8.76
N PHE A 58 -11.67 -7.24 9.16
CA PHE A 58 -12.92 -8.00 9.13
C PHE A 58 -14.02 -7.36 9.99
N ARG A 59 -13.67 -6.61 11.05
CA ARG A 59 -14.63 -5.89 11.89
C ARG A 59 -14.86 -4.44 11.46
N GLY A 60 -14.43 -4.05 10.25
CA GLY A 60 -14.71 -2.73 9.67
C GLY A 60 -13.82 -1.59 10.17
N ARG A 61 -12.71 -1.90 10.84
CA ARG A 61 -11.70 -0.90 11.23
C ARG A 61 -10.76 -0.61 10.05
N VAL A 62 -10.22 0.61 10.04
CA VAL A 62 -9.18 1.02 9.08
C VAL A 62 -8.03 1.64 9.87
N HIS A 63 -6.85 1.04 9.78
CA HIS A 63 -5.64 1.43 10.49
C HIS A 63 -4.66 2.11 9.54
N LEU A 64 -4.26 3.35 9.87
CA LEU A 64 -3.13 4.03 9.23
C LEU A 64 -1.85 3.72 10.03
N LEU A 65 -0.81 3.22 9.36
CA LEU A 65 0.45 2.79 9.97
C LEU A 65 1.66 3.42 9.28
N ASP A 66 2.77 3.57 9.99
CA ASP A 66 4.06 3.86 9.36
C ASP A 66 4.72 2.59 8.76
N HIS A 67 5.84 2.77 8.07
CA HIS A 67 6.63 1.68 7.48
C HIS A 67 7.40 0.82 8.50
N GLN A 68 7.12 0.94 9.80
CA GLN A 68 7.62 0.07 10.87
C GLN A 68 6.47 -0.67 11.60
N GLY A 69 5.21 -0.27 11.38
CA GLY A 69 4.02 -0.86 12.00
C GLY A 69 3.49 -0.08 13.21
N ASN A 70 3.94 1.16 13.45
CA ASN A 70 3.37 2.05 14.47
C ASN A 70 2.07 2.70 13.98
N SER A 71 1.11 2.94 14.87
CA SER A 71 -0.17 3.60 14.53
C SER A 71 -0.01 5.10 14.30
N VAL A 72 -0.61 5.62 13.23
CA VAL A 72 -0.56 7.04 12.88
C VAL A 72 -1.92 7.69 13.14
N ASN A 73 -1.97 8.57 14.14
CA ASN A 73 -3.14 9.34 14.53
C ASN A 73 -3.72 10.13 13.34
N SER A 74 -4.93 9.80 12.93
CA SER A 74 -5.60 10.31 11.72
C SER A 74 -7.12 10.18 11.84
N ASN A 75 -7.87 10.76 10.90
CA ASN A 75 -9.33 10.63 10.86
C ASN A 75 -9.83 9.18 10.65
N LEU A 76 -8.95 8.26 10.22
CA LEU A 76 -9.25 6.82 10.13
C LEU A 76 -9.09 6.13 11.50
N SER A 77 -7.97 6.38 12.21
CA SER A 77 -7.66 5.73 13.48
C SER A 77 -8.38 6.33 14.69
N ASN A 78 -8.70 7.62 14.66
CA ASN A 78 -9.16 8.38 15.83
C ASN A 78 -10.69 8.33 16.01
N SER A 79 -11.42 7.67 15.11
CA SER A 79 -12.86 7.51 15.22
C SER A 79 -13.18 6.43 16.28
N GLU A 80 -13.90 6.81 17.33
CA GLU A 80 -14.45 5.86 18.33
C GLU A 80 -15.36 4.80 17.70
N ARG A 81 -15.88 5.07 16.48
CA ARG A 81 -16.73 4.19 15.69
C ARG A 81 -15.93 3.60 14.53
N TYR A 82 -16.16 2.33 14.22
CA TYR A 82 -15.54 1.67 13.07
C TYR A 82 -15.99 2.33 11.76
N THR A 83 -15.09 2.38 10.78
CA THR A 83 -15.32 2.99 9.46
C THR A 83 -16.45 2.30 8.71
N HIS A 84 -16.56 0.99 8.90
CA HIS A 84 -17.64 0.14 8.39
C HIS A 84 -18.20 -0.75 9.51
N GLN A 85 -19.40 -1.30 9.32
CA GLN A 85 -20.02 -2.22 10.29
C GLN A 85 -19.52 -3.67 10.16
N VAL A 86 -18.95 -4.03 9.01
CA VAL A 86 -18.41 -5.36 8.68
C VAL A 86 -17.12 -5.21 7.86
N ALA A 87 -16.57 -6.31 7.35
CA ALA A 87 -15.27 -6.37 6.68
C ALA A 87 -15.04 -5.27 5.63
N VAL A 88 -13.84 -4.66 5.65
CA VAL A 88 -13.41 -3.71 4.63
C VAL A 88 -12.90 -4.51 3.42
N ASN A 89 -13.64 -4.46 2.29
CA ASN A 89 -13.38 -5.25 1.09
C ASN A 89 -12.21 -4.69 0.27
N GLN A 90 -12.19 -3.37 0.04
CA GLN A 90 -11.08 -2.67 -0.61
C GLN A 90 -10.82 -1.32 0.05
N ILE A 91 -9.55 -0.91 -0.01
CA ILE A 91 -9.06 0.43 0.30
C ILE A 91 -8.31 0.94 -0.93
N ASP A 92 -8.48 2.22 -1.25
CA ASP A 92 -7.64 2.93 -2.22
C ASP A 92 -7.27 4.33 -1.68
N VAL A 93 -6.19 4.91 -2.19
CA VAL A 93 -5.61 6.17 -1.67
C VAL A 93 -5.16 7.07 -2.81
N ASP A 94 -5.45 8.37 -2.71
CA ASP A 94 -5.06 9.32 -3.75
C ASP A 94 -3.53 9.46 -3.85
N PRO A 95 -2.95 9.80 -5.03
CA PRO A 95 -1.49 9.85 -5.22
C PRO A 95 -0.73 10.81 -4.29
N LYS A 96 -1.42 11.75 -3.64
CA LYS A 96 -0.82 12.65 -2.66
C LYS A 96 -0.80 12.07 -1.25
N GLY A 97 -1.68 11.12 -0.93
CA GLY A 97 -1.94 10.68 0.44
C GLY A 97 -2.62 11.75 1.29
N GLU A 98 -3.60 12.44 0.72
CA GLU A 98 -4.52 13.37 1.39
C GLU A 98 -5.86 12.66 1.74
N TYR A 99 -6.36 11.76 0.89
CA TYR A 99 -7.68 11.13 0.97
C TYR A 99 -7.64 9.63 0.68
N VAL A 100 -8.47 8.88 1.41
CA VAL A 100 -8.63 7.42 1.32
C VAL A 100 -10.09 7.09 1.00
N ALA A 101 -10.30 6.15 0.08
CA ALA A 101 -11.58 5.53 -0.19
C ALA A 101 -11.63 4.12 0.39
N THR A 102 -12.73 3.74 1.07
CA THR A 102 -12.91 2.39 1.63
C THR A 102 -14.32 1.87 1.35
N CYS A 103 -14.46 0.57 1.11
CA CYS A 103 -15.77 -0.06 0.85
C CYS A 103 -15.99 -1.38 1.61
N SER A 104 -17.26 -1.79 1.75
CA SER A 104 -17.65 -2.92 2.60
C SER A 104 -19.00 -3.56 2.20
N ASP A 105 -19.27 -4.73 2.79
CA ASP A 105 -20.56 -5.42 2.72
C ASP A 105 -21.64 -4.78 3.60
N ASP A 106 -21.33 -3.72 4.37
CA ASP A 106 -22.36 -2.82 4.93
C ASP A 106 -23.02 -1.92 3.86
N GLY A 107 -22.60 -2.08 2.60
CA GLY A 107 -23.13 -1.42 1.43
C GLY A 107 -22.74 0.05 1.31
N LYS A 108 -21.66 0.45 1.99
CA LYS A 108 -21.15 1.82 1.99
C LYS A 108 -19.81 1.95 1.28
N VAL A 109 -19.57 3.17 0.79
CA VAL A 109 -18.25 3.69 0.47
C VAL A 109 -18.00 4.93 1.34
N ASN A 110 -16.87 4.96 2.03
CA ASN A 110 -16.38 6.15 2.73
C ASN A 110 -15.29 6.80 1.88
N ILE A 111 -15.33 8.13 1.76
CA ILE A 111 -14.19 8.96 1.36
C ILE A 111 -13.77 9.75 2.60
N THR A 112 -12.54 9.56 3.05
CA THR A 112 -12.02 10.16 4.29
C THR A 112 -10.68 10.84 4.02
N GLY A 113 -10.62 12.16 4.20
CA GLY A 113 -9.36 12.88 4.28
C GLY A 113 -8.61 12.50 5.56
N LEU A 114 -7.31 12.19 5.46
CA LEU A 114 -6.54 11.67 6.60
C LEU A 114 -6.38 12.68 7.74
N PHE A 115 -6.20 13.96 7.37
CA PHE A 115 -5.93 15.07 8.29
C PHE A 115 -6.85 16.29 8.02
N SER A 116 -7.81 16.17 7.10
CA SER A 116 -8.84 17.16 6.78
C SER A 116 -10.20 16.47 6.66
N CYS A 117 -11.28 17.19 6.95
CA CYS A 117 -12.65 16.70 6.85
C CYS A 117 -13.47 17.37 5.73
N GLU A 118 -12.90 18.36 5.04
CA GLU A 118 -13.61 19.27 4.10
C GLU A 118 -14.40 18.57 2.99
N ASN A 119 -13.89 17.44 2.50
CA ASN A 119 -14.47 16.69 1.37
C ASN A 119 -14.83 15.24 1.74
N ASN A 120 -15.06 14.96 3.03
CA ASN A 120 -15.45 13.61 3.47
C ASN A 120 -16.84 13.24 2.97
N GLN A 121 -17.04 11.99 2.55
CA GLN A 121 -18.32 11.49 2.01
C GLN A 121 -18.67 10.13 2.62
N ASN A 122 -19.94 9.93 2.98
CA ASN A 122 -20.49 8.61 3.29
C ASN A 122 -21.58 8.28 2.25
N LEU A 123 -21.26 7.36 1.34
CA LEU A 123 -22.13 6.96 0.24
C LEU A 123 -22.74 5.59 0.59
N SER A 124 -24.06 5.46 0.51
CA SER A 124 -24.76 4.20 0.80
C SER A 124 -25.48 3.71 -0.45
N PHE A 125 -25.15 2.50 -0.91
CA PHE A 125 -25.61 1.94 -2.18
C PHE A 125 -26.67 0.83 -2.03
N GLY A 126 -26.91 0.34 -0.81
CA GLY A 126 -27.90 -0.72 -0.55
C GLY A 126 -27.55 -2.11 -1.10
N LYS A 127 -26.35 -2.27 -1.65
CA LYS A 127 -25.77 -3.52 -2.16
C LYS A 127 -24.34 -3.67 -1.63
N PHE A 128 -23.86 -4.91 -1.49
CA PHE A 128 -22.47 -5.19 -1.12
C PHE A 128 -21.51 -4.53 -2.13
N ILE A 129 -20.51 -3.78 -1.64
CA ILE A 129 -19.51 -3.11 -2.49
C ILE A 129 -18.18 -3.83 -2.34
N LYS A 130 -17.72 -4.47 -3.42
CA LYS A 130 -16.50 -5.28 -3.42
C LYS A 130 -15.27 -4.51 -3.90
N ALA A 131 -15.45 -3.49 -4.74
CA ALA A 131 -14.32 -2.68 -5.21
C ALA A 131 -14.58 -1.16 -5.10
N VAL A 132 -13.51 -0.41 -4.87
CA VAL A 132 -13.47 1.05 -4.95
C VAL A 132 -12.13 1.52 -5.51
N ALA A 133 -12.15 2.55 -6.35
CA ALA A 133 -10.95 3.22 -6.86
C ALA A 133 -11.15 4.73 -6.94
N VAL A 134 -10.12 5.51 -6.62
CA VAL A 134 -10.05 6.98 -6.67
C VAL A 134 -9.43 7.43 -7.99
N ASP A 135 -10.00 8.44 -8.64
CA ASP A 135 -9.40 9.06 -9.84
C ASP A 135 -8.09 9.79 -9.46
N PRO A 136 -6.92 9.39 -10.00
CA PRO A 136 -5.63 9.98 -9.64
C PRO A 136 -5.41 11.38 -10.25
N GLU A 137 -6.19 11.79 -11.27
CA GLU A 137 -5.92 12.99 -12.06
C GLU A 137 -6.91 14.13 -11.75
N LEU A 138 -6.49 15.07 -10.90
CA LEU A 138 -7.28 16.23 -10.46
C LEU A 138 -7.50 17.31 -11.56
N ARG A 139 -7.54 16.94 -12.84
CA ARG A 139 -7.92 17.85 -13.95
C ARG A 139 -9.42 18.15 -13.98
N SER A 140 -10.22 17.29 -13.36
CA SER A 140 -11.66 17.52 -13.21
C SER A 140 -11.95 18.22 -11.88
N ARG A 141 -12.73 19.32 -11.90
CA ARG A 141 -13.23 19.98 -10.67
C ARG A 141 -14.10 19.04 -9.83
N THR A 142 -14.70 18.02 -10.44
CA THR A 142 -15.34 16.91 -9.73
C THR A 142 -14.37 15.74 -9.62
N ARG A 143 -13.99 15.38 -8.39
CA ARG A 143 -13.33 14.09 -8.10
C ARG A 143 -14.24 12.95 -8.55
N ARG A 144 -13.65 11.90 -9.11
CA ARG A 144 -14.36 10.71 -9.58
C ARG A 144 -13.86 9.49 -8.80
N PHE A 145 -14.72 8.50 -8.71
CA PHE A 145 -14.40 7.21 -8.10
C PHE A 145 -15.26 6.13 -8.77
N ILE A 146 -14.70 4.94 -8.93
CA ILE A 146 -15.39 3.77 -9.47
C ILE A 146 -15.81 2.88 -8.31
N VAL A 147 -17.01 2.30 -8.38
CA VAL A 147 -17.62 1.48 -7.33
C VAL A 147 -18.26 0.26 -7.97
N ALA A 148 -17.87 -0.94 -7.54
CA ALA A 148 -18.45 -2.22 -8.00
C ALA A 148 -19.05 -3.00 -6.82
#